data_AF-T1KX21-F1
#
_entry.id   AF-T1KX21-F1
#
_cell.length_a   1.000
_cell.length_b   1.000
_cell.length_c   1.000
_cell.angle_alpha   90.00
_cell.angle_beta   90.00
_cell.angle_gamma   90.00
#
_symmetry.space_group_name_H-M   'P 1'
#
loop_
_entity.id
_entity.type
_entity.pdbx_description
1 polymer ?
#
loop_
_entity_poly.entity_id
_entity_poly.type
_entity_poly.pdbx_seq_one_letter_code
_entity_poly.pdbx_strand_id
1 'polypeptide(L)'
;MEGPSNAESSSKDPVKDGWNPDINQDEAIIAQQRQIEKDIADSIKLVGDKMDLSFLLSEYPDEDDVYKNKIKSLLKKYHLLRRTRPDGNCFFRGFTFAYFEYLITDAQELDRFIDVSNKIKDDLIALGFPSFTIEDIHENFMNALNSLKTKEVSNEEQLLNLFNEQGTSDYLVVFMRLLTSGYLQKNQEFYSSFLDSGLTMKNFCSHEVEPLNKESDHIHIIALTSAIGVGVCINYLDRAQGDQVTVHYFPDNCDPKIYLLYRPGHYDILYLRKDDV
;
A
#
# COMPACT_ATOMS: atom_id res chain seq x y z
N MET A 1 21.70 1.68 -80.11
CA MET A 1 21.86 2.74 -79.10
C MET A 1 20.52 2.80 -78.40
N GLU A 2 20.33 2.00 -77.34
CA GLU A 2 20.74 2.24 -75.94
C GLU A 2 19.51 2.72 -75.13
N GLY A 3 19.23 2.06 -74.00
CA GLY A 3 18.23 2.50 -73.00
C GLY A 3 18.89 3.33 -71.89
N PRO A 4 18.41 3.34 -70.62
CA PRO A 4 17.22 2.71 -70.02
C PRO A 4 16.15 3.82 -69.72
N SER A 5 15.29 3.88 -68.69
CA SER A 5 15.03 3.08 -67.46
C SER A 5 13.61 3.30 -66.93
N ASN A 6 13.14 2.41 -66.05
CA ASN A 6 12.01 2.65 -65.14
C ASN A 6 12.40 3.53 -63.94
N ALA A 7 11.42 4.24 -63.37
CA ALA A 7 11.43 4.73 -61.99
C ALA A 7 9.99 4.96 -61.47
N GLU A 8 9.31 3.89 -61.04
CA GLU A 8 8.17 4.03 -60.12
C GLU A 8 8.71 4.37 -58.73
N SER A 9 8.41 5.56 -58.21
CA SER A 9 8.82 5.96 -56.87
C SER A 9 7.89 5.34 -55.82
N SER A 10 8.17 4.12 -55.37
CA SER A 10 7.51 3.55 -54.19
C SER A 10 7.92 4.34 -52.94
N SER A 11 7.04 5.19 -52.40
CA SER A 11 7.22 5.79 -51.09
C SER A 11 7.10 4.71 -50.02
N LYS A 12 8.23 4.17 -49.57
CA LYS A 12 8.28 3.36 -48.35
C LYS A 12 8.27 4.30 -47.16
N ASP A 13 7.16 4.36 -46.45
CA ASP A 13 7.14 4.90 -45.09
C ASP A 13 8.13 4.10 -44.23
N PRO A 14 8.93 4.76 -43.37
CA PRO A 14 9.86 4.05 -42.49
C PRO A 14 9.05 3.25 -41.46
N VAL A 15 9.25 1.93 -41.46
CA VAL A 15 8.74 1.04 -40.41
C VAL A 15 9.27 1.55 -39.07
N LYS A 16 8.37 1.75 -38.10
CA LYS A 16 8.80 2.05 -36.72
C LYS A 16 9.53 0.82 -36.18
N ASP A 17 10.84 0.96 -35.96
CA ASP A 17 11.65 -0.07 -35.30
C ASP A 17 11.02 -0.46 -33.95
N GLY A 18 10.78 -1.76 -33.75
CA GLY A 18 10.29 -2.34 -32.50
C GLY A 18 8.91 -3.01 -32.53
N TRP A 19 8.08 -2.79 -33.55
CA TRP A 19 6.80 -3.52 -33.68
C TRP A 19 7.01 -4.87 -34.39
N ASN A 20 7.05 -5.96 -33.62
CA ASN A 20 7.01 -7.31 -34.15
C ASN A 20 5.57 -7.86 -34.09
N PRO A 21 4.87 -8.07 -35.22
CA PRO A 21 3.51 -8.61 -35.24
C PRO A 21 3.40 -10.07 -34.75
N ASP A 22 4.51 -10.81 -34.67
CA ASP A 22 4.53 -12.20 -34.19
C ASP A 22 4.62 -12.31 -32.65
N ILE A 23 4.73 -11.19 -31.93
CA ILE A 23 4.76 -11.15 -30.46
C ILE A 23 3.43 -10.62 -29.95
N ASN A 24 2.72 -11.42 -29.15
CA ASN A 24 1.60 -10.91 -28.35
C ASN A 24 2.15 -9.92 -27.30
N GLN A 25 1.98 -8.62 -27.56
CA GLN A 25 2.60 -7.58 -26.74
C GLN A 25 2.05 -7.57 -25.31
N ASP A 26 0.78 -7.93 -25.12
CA ASP A 26 0.17 -8.02 -23.78
C ASP A 26 0.80 -9.16 -22.96
N GLU A 27 1.05 -10.32 -23.57
CA GLU A 27 1.77 -11.42 -22.92
C GLU A 27 3.21 -11.04 -22.57
N ALA A 28 3.90 -10.29 -23.44
CA ALA A 28 5.26 -9.81 -23.17
C ALA A 28 5.30 -8.80 -22.01
N ILE A 29 4.35 -7.89 -21.92
CA ILE A 29 4.21 -6.93 -20.81
C ILE A 29 3.92 -7.68 -19.49
N ILE A 30 2.97 -8.62 -19.50
CA ILE A 30 2.64 -9.44 -18.32
C ILE A 30 3.85 -10.28 -17.88
N ALA A 31 4.62 -10.84 -18.81
CA ALA A 31 5.83 -11.60 -18.51
C ALA A 31 6.93 -10.70 -17.89
N GLN A 32 7.14 -9.50 -18.44
CA GLN A 32 8.09 -8.52 -17.90
C GLN A 32 7.69 -8.08 -16.49
N GLN A 33 6.41 -7.77 -16.26
CA GLN A 33 5.92 -7.36 -14.94
C GLN A 33 6.12 -8.48 -13.90
N ARG A 34 5.75 -9.73 -14.24
CA ARG A 34 5.98 -10.89 -13.36
C ARG A 34 7.47 -11.11 -13.03
N GLN A 35 8.37 -10.83 -13.97
CA GLN A 35 9.80 -10.94 -13.71
C GLN A 35 10.27 -9.86 -12.72
N ILE A 36 9.83 -8.61 -12.88
CA ILE A 36 10.12 -7.51 -11.94
C ILE A 36 9.56 -7.82 -10.55
N GLU A 37 8.30 -8.24 -10.47
CA GLU A 37 7.64 -8.64 -9.21
C GLU A 37 8.40 -9.78 -8.53
N LYS A 38 8.90 -10.76 -9.29
CA LYS A 38 9.72 -11.85 -8.77
C LYS A 38 11.08 -11.39 -8.27
N ASP A 39 11.82 -10.59 -9.03
CA ASP A 39 13.15 -10.10 -8.65
C ASP A 39 13.08 -9.26 -7.35
N ILE A 40 12.00 -8.49 -7.19
CA ILE A 40 11.67 -7.78 -5.95
C ILE A 40 11.32 -8.77 -4.82
N ALA A 41 10.50 -9.80 -5.08
CA ALA A 41 10.07 -10.76 -4.08
C ALA A 41 11.21 -11.64 -3.54
N ASP A 42 12.12 -12.07 -4.41
CA ASP A 42 13.32 -12.85 -4.08
C ASP A 42 14.34 -12.01 -3.27
N SER A 43 14.30 -10.68 -3.40
CA SER A 43 15.25 -9.75 -2.75
C SER A 43 14.73 -9.08 -1.48
N ILE A 44 13.40 -8.87 -1.36
CA ILE A 44 12.78 -8.04 -0.33
C ILE A 44 11.64 -8.82 0.33
N LYS A 45 11.73 -9.01 1.67
CA LYS A 45 10.65 -9.52 2.52
C LYS A 45 9.36 -8.71 2.33
N LEU A 46 8.20 -9.35 2.48
CA LEU A 46 6.91 -8.65 2.46
C LEU A 46 6.85 -7.56 3.53
N VAL A 47 7.33 -7.91 4.72
CA VAL A 47 7.55 -7.00 5.84
C VAL A 47 8.94 -7.30 6.43
N GLY A 48 9.83 -6.32 6.38
CA GLY A 48 11.22 -6.45 6.84
C GLY A 48 11.37 -6.49 8.36
N ASP A 49 12.60 -6.68 8.84
CA ASP A 49 12.92 -6.56 10.26
C ASP A 49 13.06 -5.07 10.67
N LYS A 50 13.02 -4.76 11.97
CA LYS A 50 13.31 -3.40 12.46
C LYS A 50 14.79 -3.06 12.23
N MET A 51 15.04 -1.92 11.62
CA MET A 51 16.38 -1.36 11.36
C MET A 51 16.49 0.06 11.92
N ASP A 52 17.71 0.51 12.21
CA ASP A 52 17.94 1.89 12.66
C ASP A 52 17.55 2.89 11.56
N LEU A 53 16.77 3.91 11.90
CA LEU A 53 16.27 4.89 10.94
C LEU A 53 17.41 5.69 10.27
N SER A 54 18.57 5.80 10.91
CA SER A 54 19.73 6.55 10.39
C SER A 54 20.33 5.91 9.14
N PHE A 55 20.07 4.62 8.86
CA PHE A 55 20.44 3.99 7.60
C PHE A 55 19.85 4.71 6.38
N LEU A 56 18.70 5.40 6.50
CA LEU A 56 18.17 6.26 5.43
C LEU A 56 19.18 7.31 4.96
N LEU A 57 20.04 7.85 5.83
CA LEU A 57 21.04 8.85 5.45
C LEU A 57 22.06 8.32 4.43
N SER A 58 22.23 6.99 4.33
CA SER A 58 23.11 6.33 3.36
C SER A 58 22.45 6.03 2.01
N GLU A 59 21.12 6.13 1.92
CA GLU A 59 20.37 5.91 0.68
C GLU A 59 20.28 7.16 -0.20
N TYR A 60 20.66 8.32 0.33
CA TYR A 60 20.66 9.61 -0.38
C TYR A 60 22.10 10.12 -0.58
N PRO A 61 22.43 10.67 -1.77
CA PRO A 61 23.76 11.25 -2.04
C PRO A 61 24.15 12.31 -1.00
N ASP A 62 25.44 12.43 -0.69
CA ASP A 62 25.94 13.40 0.31
C ASP A 62 25.57 14.86 0.01
N GLU A 63 25.38 15.20 -1.26
CA GLU A 63 24.98 16.55 -1.70
C GLU A 63 23.46 16.78 -1.76
N ASP A 64 22.62 15.78 -1.45
CA ASP A 64 21.16 15.98 -1.31
C ASP A 64 20.82 16.43 0.12
N ASP A 65 21.24 17.66 0.45
CA ASP A 65 20.99 18.30 1.73
C ASP A 65 19.50 18.38 2.08
N VAL A 66 18.61 18.50 1.08
CA VAL A 66 17.15 18.57 1.27
C VAL A 66 16.65 17.28 1.92
N TYR A 67 16.93 16.11 1.32
CA TYR A 67 16.54 14.85 1.92
C TYR A 67 17.31 14.55 3.20
N LYS A 68 18.62 14.84 3.26
CA LYS A 68 19.42 14.57 4.47
C LYS A 68 18.98 15.41 5.66
N ASN A 69 18.59 16.68 5.49
CA ASN A 69 18.08 17.50 6.59
C ASN A 69 16.70 17.02 7.06
N LYS A 70 15.80 16.64 6.14
CA LYS A 70 14.52 16.03 6.51
C LYS A 70 14.69 14.72 7.27
N ILE A 71 15.62 13.84 6.89
CA ILE A 71 15.93 12.62 7.65
C ILE A 71 16.52 12.94 9.03
N LYS A 72 17.45 13.91 9.14
CA LYS A 72 17.95 14.41 10.44
C LYS A 72 16.82 14.97 11.32
N SER A 73 15.76 15.54 10.73
CA SER A 73 14.58 15.99 11.45
C SER A 73 13.73 14.83 11.97
N LEU A 74 13.49 13.82 11.12
CA LEU A 74 12.70 12.63 11.42
C LEU A 74 13.33 11.82 12.57
N LEU A 75 14.67 11.72 12.58
CA LEU A 75 15.48 11.08 13.62
C LEU A 75 15.30 11.68 15.02
N LYS A 76 14.72 12.89 15.17
CA LYS A 76 14.43 13.47 16.47
C LYS A 76 13.29 12.74 17.20
N LYS A 77 12.26 12.29 16.48
CA LYS A 77 11.04 11.66 17.00
C LYS A 77 11.01 10.13 16.78
N TYR A 78 11.61 9.67 15.69
CA TYR A 78 11.64 8.26 15.32
C TYR A 78 13.06 7.70 15.40
N HIS A 79 13.18 6.41 15.69
CA HIS A 79 14.48 5.74 15.87
C HIS A 79 14.64 4.45 15.07
N LEU A 80 13.54 3.74 14.82
CA LEU A 80 13.53 2.55 13.98
C LEU A 80 12.61 2.75 12.78
N LEU A 81 12.95 2.04 11.72
CA LEU A 81 12.25 1.89 10.47
C LEU A 81 11.96 0.41 10.26
N ARG A 82 10.86 0.07 9.59
CA ARG A 82 10.64 -1.27 9.04
C ARG A 82 10.20 -1.14 7.59
N ARG A 83 10.89 -1.84 6.70
CA ARG A 83 10.59 -1.86 5.27
C ARG A 83 9.33 -2.67 4.97
N THR A 84 8.59 -2.23 3.96
CA THR A 84 7.61 -3.08 3.26
C THR A 84 8.10 -3.37 1.85
N ARG A 85 7.59 -4.42 1.21
CA ARG A 85 7.89 -4.71 -0.21
C ARG A 85 7.26 -3.62 -1.12
N PRO A 86 7.99 -3.09 -2.13
CA PRO A 86 7.43 -2.16 -3.12
C PRO A 86 6.63 -2.93 -4.19
N ASP A 87 5.51 -3.53 -3.78
CA ASP A 87 4.64 -4.39 -4.59
C ASP A 87 3.28 -3.75 -4.92
N GLY A 88 3.16 -2.42 -4.77
CA GLY A 88 1.90 -1.68 -4.87
C GLY A 88 0.95 -1.88 -3.67
N ASN A 89 1.22 -2.82 -2.75
CA ASN A 89 0.43 -3.04 -1.53
C ASN A 89 1.08 -2.40 -0.29
N CYS A 90 2.26 -1.79 -0.41
CA CYS A 90 3.08 -1.22 0.67
C CYS A 90 2.28 -0.41 1.73
N PHE A 91 1.33 0.43 1.32
CA PHE A 91 0.45 1.16 2.23
C PHE A 91 -0.39 0.22 3.11
N PHE A 92 -1.25 -0.60 2.48
CA PHE A 92 -2.14 -1.52 3.18
C PHE A 92 -1.33 -2.52 4.02
N ARG A 93 -0.24 -3.08 3.48
CA ARG A 93 0.60 -4.06 4.17
C ARG A 93 1.30 -3.42 5.39
N GLY A 94 1.87 -2.23 5.23
CA GLY A 94 2.53 -1.48 6.30
C GLY A 94 1.56 -1.02 7.40
N PHE A 95 0.41 -0.46 7.00
CA PHE A 95 -0.67 -0.08 7.92
C PHE A 95 -1.15 -1.27 8.74
N THR A 96 -1.47 -2.39 8.08
CA THR A 96 -2.06 -3.57 8.74
C THR A 96 -1.07 -4.23 9.69
N PHE A 97 0.21 -4.35 9.30
CA PHE A 97 1.24 -4.87 10.20
C PHE A 97 1.44 -4.00 11.45
N ALA A 98 1.59 -2.69 11.26
CA ALA A 98 1.78 -1.75 12.36
C ALA A 98 0.55 -1.69 13.29
N TYR A 99 -0.66 -1.82 12.73
CA TYR A 99 -1.87 -1.93 13.53
C TYR A 99 -1.89 -3.24 14.33
N PHE A 100 -1.57 -4.39 13.72
CA PHE A 100 -1.49 -5.66 14.43
C PHE A 100 -0.41 -5.66 15.53
N GLU A 101 0.73 -4.98 15.35
CA GLU A 101 1.70 -4.75 16.44
C GLU A 101 1.07 -4.03 17.64
N TYR A 102 0.20 -3.02 17.39
CA TYR A 102 -0.56 -2.35 18.46
C TYR A 102 -1.62 -3.26 19.08
N LEU A 103 -2.41 -4.00 18.28
CA LEU A 103 -3.45 -4.93 18.75
C LEU A 103 -2.92 -6.05 19.65
N ILE A 104 -1.65 -6.47 19.49
CA ILE A 104 -1.00 -7.41 20.41
C ILE A 104 -0.95 -6.86 21.85
N THR A 105 -0.75 -5.54 21.98
CA THR A 105 -0.60 -4.80 23.25
C THR A 105 -1.92 -4.29 23.84
N ASP A 106 -2.94 -4.06 22.99
CA ASP A 106 -4.23 -3.51 23.41
C ASP A 106 -5.38 -4.48 23.11
N ALA A 107 -5.80 -5.20 24.16
CA ALA A 107 -6.88 -6.18 24.06
C ALA A 107 -8.27 -5.54 23.85
N GLN A 108 -8.49 -4.30 24.31
CA GLN A 108 -9.77 -3.62 24.12
C GLN A 108 -9.93 -3.16 22.67
N GLU A 109 -8.84 -2.65 22.08
CA GLU A 109 -8.80 -2.31 20.66
C GLU A 109 -8.93 -3.55 19.77
N LEU A 110 -8.30 -4.68 20.15
CA LEU A 110 -8.45 -5.95 19.42
C LEU A 110 -9.91 -6.43 19.40
N ASP A 111 -10.60 -6.42 20.54
CA ASP A 111 -12.02 -6.77 20.60
C ASP A 111 -12.88 -5.79 19.77
N ARG A 112 -12.61 -4.47 19.86
CA ARG A 112 -13.28 -3.46 19.04
C ARG A 112 -13.08 -3.69 17.54
N PHE A 113 -11.86 -4.03 17.12
CA PHE A 113 -11.54 -4.22 15.70
C PHE A 113 -12.12 -5.53 15.15
N ILE A 114 -12.24 -6.56 15.98
CA ILE A 114 -13.00 -7.78 15.66
C ILE A 114 -14.46 -7.44 15.38
N ASP A 115 -15.12 -6.65 16.24
CA ASP A 115 -16.52 -6.24 16.02
C ASP A 115 -16.70 -5.39 14.76
N VAL A 116 -15.76 -4.47 14.50
CA VAL A 116 -15.73 -3.66 13.27
C VAL A 116 -15.54 -4.53 12.03
N SER A 117 -14.65 -5.52 12.05
CA SER A 117 -14.40 -6.44 10.92
C SER A 117 -15.62 -7.29 10.58
N ASN A 118 -16.31 -7.82 11.59
CA ASN A 118 -17.57 -8.56 11.41
C ASN A 118 -18.65 -7.69 10.75
N LYS A 119 -18.82 -6.45 11.23
CA LYS A 119 -19.79 -5.50 10.67
C LYS A 119 -19.44 -5.12 9.22
N ILE A 120 -18.15 -4.92 8.91
CA ILE A 120 -17.65 -4.63 7.57
C ILE A 120 -18.03 -5.76 6.59
N LYS A 121 -17.90 -7.02 6.99
CA LYS A 121 -18.30 -8.17 6.17
C LYS A 121 -19.80 -8.16 5.83
N ASP A 122 -20.66 -7.90 6.82
CA ASP A 122 -22.11 -7.76 6.59
C ASP A 122 -22.42 -6.57 5.67
N ASP A 123 -21.70 -5.46 5.87
CA ASP A 123 -21.81 -4.22 5.10
C ASP A 123 -21.40 -4.41 3.62
N LEU A 124 -20.38 -5.20 3.33
CA LEU A 124 -19.94 -5.56 1.97
C LEU A 124 -20.98 -6.44 1.27
N ILE A 125 -21.54 -7.42 1.97
CA ILE A 125 -22.63 -8.26 1.42
C ILE A 125 -23.85 -7.39 1.08
N ALA A 126 -24.20 -6.43 1.95
CA ALA A 126 -25.30 -5.48 1.71
C ALA A 126 -25.06 -4.53 0.51
N LEU A 127 -23.79 -4.23 0.17
CA LEU A 127 -23.42 -3.49 -1.05
C LEU A 127 -23.45 -4.35 -2.32
N GLY A 128 -23.73 -5.65 -2.21
CA GLY A 128 -23.82 -6.59 -3.34
C GLY A 128 -22.50 -7.22 -3.74
N PHE A 129 -21.50 -7.26 -2.84
CA PHE A 129 -20.33 -8.11 -3.05
C PHE A 129 -20.72 -9.60 -2.91
N PRO A 130 -20.07 -10.55 -3.63
CA PRO A 130 -20.45 -11.96 -3.59
C PRO A 130 -20.20 -12.57 -2.20
N SER A 131 -21.27 -13.00 -1.52
CA SER A 131 -21.23 -13.49 -0.12
C SER A 131 -20.14 -14.54 0.11
N PHE A 132 -20.08 -15.58 -0.72
CA PHE A 132 -19.10 -16.67 -0.60
C PHE A 132 -17.64 -16.19 -0.67
N THR A 133 -17.36 -15.14 -1.45
CA THR A 133 -16.01 -14.59 -1.60
C THR A 133 -15.64 -13.72 -0.40
N ILE A 134 -16.59 -12.91 0.07
CA ILE A 134 -16.40 -12.06 1.26
C ILE A 134 -16.28 -12.91 2.53
N GLU A 135 -17.03 -14.00 2.65
CA GLU A 135 -16.97 -14.94 3.76
C GLU A 135 -15.60 -15.60 3.89
N ASP A 136 -15.04 -16.13 2.80
CA ASP A 136 -13.70 -16.74 2.77
C ASP A 136 -12.58 -15.74 3.11
N ILE A 137 -12.60 -14.55 2.49
CA ILE A 137 -11.60 -13.50 2.76
C ILE A 137 -11.70 -13.02 4.22
N HIS A 138 -12.91 -12.84 4.74
CA HIS A 138 -13.14 -12.47 6.13
C HIS A 138 -12.73 -13.58 7.10
N GLU A 139 -12.96 -14.86 6.79
CA GLU A 139 -12.51 -15.98 7.63
C GLU A 139 -10.98 -15.98 7.76
N ASN A 140 -10.24 -15.82 6.66
CA ASN A 140 -8.79 -15.70 6.69
C ASN A 140 -8.31 -14.50 7.52
N PHE A 141 -8.97 -13.33 7.39
CA PHE A 141 -8.67 -12.15 8.20
C PHE A 141 -8.95 -12.35 9.71
N MET A 142 -10.08 -12.99 10.01
CA MET A 142 -10.50 -13.29 11.39
C MET A 142 -9.62 -14.35 12.04
N ASN A 143 -9.12 -15.33 11.30
CA ASN A 143 -8.15 -16.31 11.80
C ASN A 143 -6.86 -15.62 12.26
N ALA A 144 -6.38 -14.63 11.50
CA ALA A 144 -5.25 -13.81 11.92
C ALA A 144 -5.56 -13.02 13.22
N LEU A 145 -6.68 -12.29 13.30
CA LEU A 145 -7.06 -11.56 14.53
C LEU A 145 -7.29 -12.50 15.74
N ASN A 146 -7.85 -13.68 15.52
CA ASN A 146 -8.05 -14.69 16.55
C ASN A 146 -6.71 -15.22 17.09
N SER A 147 -5.67 -15.36 16.26
CA SER A 147 -4.34 -15.76 16.73
C SER A 147 -3.71 -14.74 17.70
N LEU A 148 -4.03 -13.45 17.56
CA LEU A 148 -3.63 -12.39 18.51
C LEU A 148 -4.41 -12.49 19.83
N LYS A 149 -5.67 -12.92 19.76
CA LYS A 149 -6.59 -13.07 20.90
C LYS A 149 -6.28 -14.32 21.72
N THR A 150 -5.95 -15.44 21.07
CA THR A 150 -5.48 -16.69 21.71
C THR A 150 -4.03 -16.61 22.18
N LYS A 151 -3.30 -15.54 21.81
CA LYS A 151 -1.86 -15.35 22.06
C LYS A 151 -0.96 -16.41 21.41
N GLU A 152 -1.45 -17.05 20.34
CA GLU A 152 -0.61 -17.80 19.40
C GLU A 152 0.39 -16.86 18.71
N VAL A 153 -0.08 -15.68 18.29
CA VAL A 153 0.74 -14.56 17.85
C VAL A 153 0.72 -13.50 18.96
N SER A 154 1.83 -13.38 19.68
CA SER A 154 1.93 -12.57 20.90
C SER A 154 3.17 -11.66 20.94
N ASN A 155 4.05 -11.77 19.95
CA ASN A 155 5.27 -10.99 19.85
C ASN A 155 5.62 -10.67 18.38
N GLU A 156 6.63 -9.81 18.21
CA GLU A 156 7.08 -9.30 16.91
C GLU A 156 7.54 -10.40 15.93
N GLU A 157 8.25 -11.43 16.40
CA GLU A 157 8.77 -12.50 15.55
C GLU A 157 7.63 -13.35 14.99
N GLN A 158 6.66 -13.70 15.83
CA GLN A 158 5.47 -14.44 15.41
C GLN A 158 4.63 -13.64 14.41
N LEU A 159 4.46 -12.33 14.63
CA LEU A 159 3.74 -11.46 13.72
C LEU A 159 4.48 -11.27 12.38
N LEU A 160 5.81 -11.18 12.42
CA LEU A 160 6.66 -11.16 11.24
C LEU A 160 6.49 -12.42 10.38
N ASN A 161 6.45 -13.59 11.02
CA ASN A 161 6.24 -14.86 10.33
C ASN A 161 4.86 -14.91 9.67
N LEU A 162 3.80 -14.48 10.37
CA LEU A 162 2.44 -14.39 9.84
C LEU A 162 2.37 -13.49 8.58
N PHE A 163 2.99 -12.31 8.63
CA PHE A 163 2.94 -11.33 7.52
C PHE A 163 3.96 -11.59 6.39
N ASN A 164 4.87 -12.55 6.55
CA ASN A 164 5.77 -12.99 5.48
C ASN A 164 5.37 -14.33 4.84
N GLU A 165 4.28 -14.95 5.29
CA GLU A 165 3.58 -15.96 4.51
C GLU A 165 2.74 -15.24 3.43
N GLN A 166 3.04 -15.51 2.16
CA GLN A 166 2.52 -14.74 1.03
C GLN A 166 0.99 -14.79 0.92
N GLY A 167 0.38 -15.97 1.08
CA GLY A 167 -1.07 -16.13 0.99
C GLY A 167 -1.79 -15.33 2.08
N THR A 168 -1.41 -15.54 3.33
CA THR A 168 -1.94 -14.83 4.51
C THR A 168 -1.77 -13.32 4.36
N SER A 169 -0.55 -12.85 4.04
CA SER A 169 -0.25 -11.42 3.91
C SER A 169 -1.10 -10.75 2.83
N ASP A 170 -1.37 -11.44 1.72
CA ASP A 170 -2.21 -10.92 0.65
C ASP A 170 -3.70 -10.99 0.99
N TYR A 171 -4.20 -12.04 1.67
CA TYR A 171 -5.58 -12.04 2.21
C TYR A 171 -5.82 -10.88 3.18
N LEU A 172 -4.84 -10.56 4.04
CA LEU A 172 -4.91 -9.40 4.93
C LEU A 172 -5.01 -8.08 4.14
N VAL A 173 -4.21 -7.91 3.09
CA VAL A 173 -4.30 -6.75 2.19
C VAL A 173 -5.65 -6.70 1.46
N VAL A 174 -6.14 -7.83 0.94
CA VAL A 174 -7.42 -7.89 0.20
C VAL A 174 -8.59 -7.47 1.10
N PHE A 175 -8.67 -7.97 2.33
CA PHE A 175 -9.75 -7.54 3.25
C PHE A 175 -9.69 -6.03 3.53
N MET A 176 -8.48 -5.47 3.71
CA MET A 176 -8.26 -4.05 3.97
C MET A 176 -8.58 -3.18 2.74
N ARG A 177 -8.32 -3.67 1.51
CA ARG A 177 -8.79 -3.05 0.26
C ARG A 177 -10.31 -3.09 0.13
N LEU A 178 -10.93 -4.24 0.38
CA LEU A 178 -12.38 -4.41 0.29
C LEU A 178 -13.13 -3.53 1.29
N LEU A 179 -12.68 -3.45 2.56
CA LEU A 179 -13.32 -2.57 3.54
C LEU A 179 -13.20 -1.09 3.17
N THR A 180 -12.07 -0.70 2.57
CA THR A 180 -11.86 0.65 2.03
C THR A 180 -12.83 0.94 0.89
N SER A 181 -13.01 -0.01 -0.05
CA SER A 181 -14.02 0.08 -1.12
C SER A 181 -15.43 0.18 -0.56
N GLY A 182 -15.79 -0.66 0.42
CA GLY A 182 -17.10 -0.67 1.05
C GLY A 182 -17.42 0.66 1.74
N TYR A 183 -16.44 1.23 2.43
CA TYR A 183 -16.58 2.55 3.07
C TYR A 183 -16.73 3.67 2.03
N LEU A 184 -15.92 3.67 0.96
CA LEU A 184 -16.02 4.63 -0.13
C LEU A 184 -17.39 4.57 -0.83
N GLN A 185 -17.88 3.37 -1.16
CA GLN A 185 -19.19 3.18 -1.80
C GLN A 185 -20.35 3.59 -0.90
N LYS A 186 -20.29 3.31 0.41
CA LYS A 186 -21.30 3.79 1.38
C LYS A 186 -21.35 5.31 1.51
N ASN A 187 -20.19 5.96 1.48
CA ASN A 187 -20.05 7.40 1.67
C ASN A 187 -19.86 8.15 0.33
N GLN A 188 -20.31 7.56 -0.78
CA GLN A 188 -20.04 8.06 -2.14
C GLN A 188 -20.46 9.51 -2.37
N GLU A 189 -21.49 10.02 -1.67
CA GLU A 189 -21.94 11.41 -1.78
C GLU A 189 -20.84 12.41 -1.35
N PHE A 190 -20.04 12.06 -0.35
CA PHE A 190 -18.89 12.84 0.09
C PHE A 190 -17.68 12.61 -0.84
N TYR A 191 -17.39 11.35 -1.17
CA TYR A 191 -16.14 11.01 -1.86
C TYR A 191 -16.15 11.27 -3.38
N SER A 192 -17.33 11.34 -4.03
CA SER A 192 -17.40 11.50 -5.49
C SER A 192 -16.84 12.84 -5.99
N SER A 193 -16.75 13.87 -5.14
CA SER A 193 -16.13 15.15 -5.49
C SER A 193 -14.61 15.12 -5.63
N PHE A 194 -13.96 14.02 -5.19
CA PHE A 194 -12.51 13.81 -5.34
C PHE A 194 -12.16 12.89 -6.51
N LEU A 195 -13.15 12.42 -7.28
CA LEU A 195 -12.93 11.57 -8.44
C LEU A 195 -12.86 12.39 -9.74
N ASP A 196 -12.15 11.85 -10.74
CA ASP A 196 -12.14 12.41 -12.08
C ASP A 196 -13.54 12.44 -12.71
N SER A 197 -13.77 13.46 -13.54
CA SER A 197 -15.06 13.72 -14.18
C SER A 197 -15.54 12.53 -15.00
N GLY A 198 -16.65 11.91 -14.57
CA GLY A 198 -17.29 10.77 -15.24
C GLY A 198 -16.99 9.40 -14.63
N LEU A 199 -16.08 9.30 -13.64
CA LEU A 199 -15.95 8.08 -12.84
C LEU A 199 -17.06 8.00 -11.79
N THR A 200 -17.67 6.82 -11.65
CA THR A 200 -18.54 6.51 -10.51
C THR A 200 -17.70 5.95 -9.36
N MET A 201 -18.18 6.09 -8.12
CA MET A 201 -17.47 5.52 -6.96
C MET A 201 -17.22 4.01 -7.10
N LYS A 202 -18.21 3.28 -7.62
CA LYS A 202 -18.08 1.84 -7.88
C LYS A 202 -17.00 1.52 -8.91
N ASN A 203 -16.91 2.30 -9.99
CA ASN A 203 -15.86 2.11 -11.01
C ASN A 203 -14.48 2.46 -10.46
N PHE A 204 -14.35 3.53 -9.68
CA PHE A 204 -13.09 3.86 -9.01
C PHE A 204 -12.64 2.73 -8.09
N CYS A 205 -13.53 2.26 -7.22
CA CYS A 205 -13.26 1.15 -6.31
C CYS A 205 -12.79 -0.12 -7.04
N SER A 206 -13.50 -0.56 -8.08
CA SER A 206 -13.18 -1.82 -8.77
C SER A 206 -11.88 -1.78 -9.60
N HIS A 207 -11.34 -0.60 -9.90
CA HIS A 207 -10.13 -0.45 -10.72
C HIS A 207 -8.90 0.00 -9.90
N GLU A 208 -9.07 0.82 -8.87
CA GLU A 208 -7.95 1.41 -8.12
C GLU A 208 -7.87 0.95 -6.66
N VAL A 209 -8.98 0.54 -6.03
CA VAL A 209 -9.01 0.17 -4.60
C VAL A 209 -8.92 -1.34 -4.41
N GLU A 210 -9.86 -2.07 -5.02
CA GLU A 210 -10.08 -3.51 -4.81
C GLU A 210 -8.96 -4.41 -5.35
N PRO A 211 -8.35 -4.14 -6.54
CA PRO A 211 -7.28 -4.99 -7.05
C PRO A 211 -6.00 -4.90 -6.20
N LEU A 212 -5.32 -6.04 -6.06
CA LEU A 212 -3.95 -6.07 -5.53
C LEU A 212 -2.98 -5.32 -6.44
N ASN A 213 -1.85 -4.91 -5.87
CA ASN A 213 -0.73 -4.23 -6.53
C ASN A 213 -1.07 -2.82 -7.08
N LYS A 214 -2.26 -2.28 -6.77
CA LYS A 214 -2.63 -0.88 -7.06
C LYS A 214 -2.17 0.08 -5.96
N GLU A 215 -1.45 1.12 -6.35
CA GLU A 215 -0.93 2.16 -5.45
C GLU A 215 -2.03 2.82 -4.62
N SER A 216 -1.65 3.35 -3.44
CA SER A 216 -2.59 3.96 -2.50
C SER A 216 -2.29 5.44 -2.26
N ASP A 217 -3.19 6.29 -2.76
CA ASP A 217 -3.21 7.74 -2.53
C ASP A 217 -4.17 8.15 -1.38
N HIS A 218 -4.18 9.42 -0.99
CA HIS A 218 -4.91 10.04 0.13
C HIS A 218 -6.34 9.53 0.34
N ILE A 219 -7.13 9.36 -0.73
CA ILE A 219 -8.51 8.87 -0.64
C ILE A 219 -8.61 7.49 0.03
N HIS A 220 -7.65 6.60 -0.21
CA HIS A 220 -7.56 5.28 0.42
C HIS A 220 -7.24 5.41 1.92
N ILE A 221 -6.34 6.33 2.27
CA ILE A 221 -5.87 6.57 3.63
C ILE A 221 -7.02 7.10 4.49
N ILE A 222 -7.74 8.11 3.99
CA ILE A 222 -8.88 8.73 4.68
C ILE A 222 -10.02 7.72 4.82
N ALA A 223 -10.34 6.96 3.77
CA ALA A 223 -11.40 5.94 3.85
C ALA A 223 -11.05 4.79 4.79
N LEU A 224 -9.83 4.24 4.73
CA LEU A 224 -9.37 3.15 5.61
C LEU A 224 -9.41 3.56 7.09
N THR A 225 -8.84 4.72 7.41
CA THR A 225 -8.78 5.24 8.78
C THR A 225 -10.16 5.57 9.35
N SER A 226 -11.05 6.12 8.52
CA SER A 226 -12.43 6.44 8.90
C SER A 226 -13.33 5.19 9.01
N ALA A 227 -13.06 4.14 8.24
CA ALA A 227 -13.76 2.86 8.32
C ALA A 227 -13.41 2.07 9.58
N ILE A 228 -12.12 2.06 9.94
CA ILE A 228 -11.60 1.30 11.09
C ILE A 228 -11.72 2.11 12.39
N GLY A 229 -11.66 3.43 12.32
CA GLY A 229 -11.66 4.33 13.48
C GLY A 229 -10.31 4.38 14.21
N VAL A 230 -9.19 4.15 13.51
CA VAL A 230 -7.83 4.24 14.06
C VAL A 230 -7.03 5.35 13.38
N GLY A 231 -6.28 6.12 14.17
CA GLY A 231 -5.45 7.22 13.69
C GLY A 231 -4.09 6.76 13.14
N VAL A 232 -3.67 7.34 12.01
CA VAL A 232 -2.33 7.18 11.44
C VAL A 232 -1.64 8.53 11.24
N CYS A 233 -0.34 8.59 11.53
CA CYS A 233 0.55 9.71 11.25
C CYS A 233 1.48 9.34 10.09
N ILE A 234 1.44 10.10 9.00
CA ILE A 234 2.27 9.85 7.81
C ILE A 234 3.26 11.01 7.63
N ASN A 235 4.54 10.66 7.60
CA ASN A 235 5.65 11.58 7.47
C ASN A 235 6.11 11.57 6.01
N TYR A 236 5.91 12.67 5.29
CA TYR A 236 6.27 12.82 3.89
C TYR A 236 7.73 13.25 3.77
N LEU A 237 8.55 12.35 3.23
CA LEU A 237 9.94 12.60 2.85
C LEU A 237 9.97 12.90 1.35
N ASP A 238 9.81 14.18 1.03
CA ASP A 238 9.71 14.73 -0.32
C ASP A 238 10.63 15.95 -0.51
N ARG A 239 10.47 16.69 -1.62
CA ARG A 239 11.16 17.97 -1.89
C ARG A 239 10.30 19.22 -1.61
N ALA A 240 9.26 19.12 -0.75
CA ALA A 240 8.54 20.30 -0.26
C ALA A 240 9.49 21.25 0.51
N GLN A 241 9.16 22.54 0.57
CA GLN A 241 10.03 23.57 1.13
C GLN A 241 10.30 23.38 2.63
N GLY A 242 11.58 23.47 3.02
CA GLY A 242 12.03 23.45 4.42
C GLY A 242 12.75 22.16 4.83
N ASP A 243 13.43 22.21 5.98
CA ASP A 243 14.29 21.14 6.49
C ASP A 243 13.55 20.07 7.33
N GLN A 244 12.22 20.15 7.46
CA GLN A 244 11.41 19.18 8.21
C GLN A 244 10.58 18.32 7.26
N VAL A 245 10.30 17.07 7.64
CA VAL A 245 9.27 16.27 6.95
C VAL A 245 7.89 16.91 7.10
N THR A 246 7.07 16.85 6.05
CA THR A 246 5.66 17.25 6.17
C THR A 246 4.90 16.15 6.89
N VAL A 247 4.14 16.49 7.94
CA VAL A 247 3.45 15.49 8.78
C VAL A 247 1.94 15.63 8.61
N HIS A 248 1.28 14.54 8.21
CA HIS A 248 -0.17 14.45 8.07
C HIS A 248 -0.74 13.47 9.10
N TYR A 249 -1.88 13.82 9.70
CA TYR A 249 -2.63 12.97 10.61
C TYR A 249 -3.96 12.61 9.94
N PHE A 250 -4.31 11.33 9.94
CA PHE A 250 -5.57 10.85 9.36
C PHE A 250 -6.32 10.02 10.41
N PRO A 251 -7.53 10.43 10.84
CA PRO A 251 -8.15 11.74 10.61
C PRO A 251 -7.34 12.93 11.19
N ASP A 252 -7.68 14.16 10.78
CA ASP A 252 -7.03 15.36 11.31
C ASP A 252 -7.13 15.45 12.84
N ASN A 253 -6.03 15.78 13.50
CA ASN A 253 -5.89 15.85 14.97
C ASN A 253 -6.21 14.54 15.72
N CYS A 254 -6.10 13.38 15.06
CA CYS A 254 -6.19 12.09 15.75
C CYS A 254 -5.04 11.88 16.74
N ASP A 255 -5.23 10.94 17.67
CA ASP A 255 -4.15 10.31 18.44
C ASP A 255 -3.69 9.07 17.65
N PRO A 256 -2.56 9.14 16.91
CA PRO A 256 -2.18 8.09 15.97
C PRO A 256 -1.54 6.90 16.68
N LYS A 257 -1.99 5.71 16.33
CA LYS A 257 -1.41 4.43 16.79
C LYS A 257 -0.48 3.80 15.76
N ILE A 258 -0.54 4.31 14.52
CA ILE A 258 0.27 3.87 13.39
C ILE A 258 1.12 5.05 12.90
N TYR A 259 2.38 4.80 12.61
CA TYR A 259 3.32 5.81 12.09
C TYR A 259 3.97 5.29 10.81
N LEU A 260 3.80 6.02 9.71
CA LEU A 260 4.35 5.66 8.41
C LEU A 260 5.30 6.74 7.89
N LEU A 261 6.25 6.31 7.06
CA LEU A 261 7.08 7.14 6.20
C LEU A 261 6.57 7.00 4.77
N TYR A 262 6.14 8.10 4.16
CA TYR A 262 5.93 8.17 2.72
C TYR A 262 7.21 8.67 2.05
N ARG A 263 7.69 7.89 1.07
CA ARG A 263 8.64 8.32 0.04
C ARG A 263 7.87 8.29 -1.29
N PRO A 264 8.27 9.04 -2.34
CA PRO A 264 7.53 9.04 -3.61
C PRO A 264 7.25 7.61 -4.13
N GLY A 265 5.97 7.24 -4.16
CA GLY A 265 5.49 5.91 -4.57
C GLY A 265 5.59 4.76 -3.54
N HIS A 266 6.02 4.99 -2.29
CA HIS A 266 6.26 3.90 -1.33
C HIS A 266 6.03 4.26 0.14
N TYR A 267 5.55 3.29 0.93
CA TYR A 267 5.31 3.41 2.36
C TYR A 267 6.16 2.44 3.20
N ASP A 268 6.84 2.96 4.22
CA ASP A 268 7.53 2.18 5.26
C ASP A 268 6.94 2.49 6.64
N ILE A 269 7.18 1.64 7.64
CA ILE A 269 6.69 1.84 9.02
C ILE A 269 7.77 2.53 9.86
N LEU A 270 7.38 3.50 10.69
CA LEU A 270 8.25 4.20 11.64
C LEU A 270 7.90 3.84 13.09
N TYR A 271 8.90 3.91 13.97
CA TYR A 271 8.71 3.70 15.40
C TYR A 271 9.24 4.87 16.22
N LEU A 272 8.35 5.43 17.04
CA LEU A 272 8.65 6.46 18.04
C LEU A 272 9.78 6.04 18.96
N ARG A 273 10.56 6.99 19.46
CA ARG A 273 11.47 6.76 20.59
C ARG A 273 10.65 6.41 21.84
N LYS A 274 11.21 5.61 22.74
CA LYS A 274 10.52 5.18 23.97
C LYS A 274 10.10 6.32 24.91
N ASP A 275 10.73 7.49 24.77
CA ASP A 275 10.44 8.68 25.56
C ASP A 275 9.29 9.54 24.95
N ASP A 276 8.81 9.18 23.75
CA ASP A 276 7.74 9.86 23.00
C ASP A 276 6.42 9.03 22.97
N VAL A 277 6.31 7.95 23.77
CA VAL A 277 5.17 7.00 23.85
C VAL A 277 4.36 7.17 25.13
#